data_AF-A0A1I8A3P4-F1
#
_entry.id   AF-A0A1I8A3P4-F1
#
_cell.length_a   1.000
_cell.length_b   1.000
_cell.length_c   1.000
_cell.angle_alpha   90.00
_cell.angle_beta   90.00
_cell.angle_gamma   90.00
#
_symmetry.space_group_name_H-M   'P 1'
#
loop_
_entity.id
_entity.type
_entity.pdbx_description
1 polymer ?
#
loop_
_entity_poly.entity_id
_entity_poly.type
_entity_poly.pdbx_seq_one_letter_code
_entity_poly.pdbx_strand_id
1 'polypeptide(L)'
;MVALTILDRVRRKLRIRNELARCVICEFCCTFLFMYIGFCVNANAVLTRKPANDYFTIHFGWAMSLFFAVQMGFRTSGSLINPAISLFMFSFGHIGFVKFICYVPIQFLATFCAAAIAFLTYYDGINAFDGGIRQVYGPNATAGIFGTYPRDYLSVGGAIWDQVIQTCANLEIFIKEPPEVPTEAFELHPALGQSPKYT
;
A
#
# COMPACT_ATOMS: atom_id res chain seq x y z
N MET A 1 -40.81 -0.97 14.23
CA MET A 1 -40.38 -0.22 13.03
C MET A 1 -39.43 0.87 13.49
N VAL A 2 -38.12 0.63 13.46
CA VAL A 2 -37.13 1.54 14.06
C VAL A 2 -36.96 2.77 13.16
N ALA A 3 -37.17 3.96 13.72
CA ALA A 3 -36.96 5.21 13.01
C ALA A 3 -35.49 5.32 12.57
N LEU A 4 -35.25 5.23 11.26
CA LEU A 4 -33.92 5.37 10.69
C LEU A 4 -33.37 6.76 11.01
N THR A 5 -32.26 6.77 11.74
CA THR A 5 -31.53 7.99 12.09
C THR A 5 -31.13 8.75 10.82
N ILE A 6 -30.90 10.05 10.93
CA ILE A 6 -30.44 10.86 9.78
C ILE A 6 -29.15 10.24 9.19
N LEU A 7 -28.28 9.72 10.04
CA LEU A 7 -27.08 8.96 9.67
C LEU A 7 -27.41 7.73 8.81
N ASP A 8 -28.44 6.94 9.14
CA ASP A 8 -28.81 5.77 8.36
C ASP A 8 -29.41 6.11 6.98
N ARG A 9 -30.04 7.29 6.85
CA ARG A 9 -30.53 7.80 5.56
C ARG A 9 -29.37 8.26 4.69
N VAL A 10 -28.44 9.02 5.26
CA VAL A 10 -27.23 9.49 4.57
C VAL A 10 -26.35 8.29 4.16
N ARG A 11 -26.10 7.35 5.08
CA ARG A 11 -25.35 6.12 4.81
C ARG A 11 -25.97 5.32 3.68
N ARG A 12 -27.29 5.16 3.64
CA ARG A 12 -27.95 4.46 2.52
C ARG A 12 -27.78 5.16 1.17
N LYS A 13 -27.73 6.49 1.14
CA LYS A 13 -27.50 7.25 -0.09
C LYS A 13 -26.04 7.20 -0.55
N LEU A 14 -25.08 7.24 0.38
CA LEU A 14 -23.65 7.26 0.07
C LEU A 14 -23.00 5.86 0.01
N ARG A 15 -23.75 4.79 0.32
CA ARG A 15 -23.21 3.42 0.35
C ARG A 15 -22.83 2.94 -1.05
N ILE A 16 -21.53 2.74 -1.26
CA ILE A 16 -21.00 2.03 -2.43
C ILE A 16 -21.45 0.57 -2.33
N ARG A 17 -22.28 0.15 -3.30
CA ARG A 17 -22.83 -1.22 -3.34
C ARG A 17 -21.89 -2.21 -4.03
N ASN A 18 -21.10 -1.74 -4.99
CA ASN A 18 -20.16 -2.57 -5.71
C ASN A 18 -18.96 -2.87 -4.80
N GLU A 19 -18.74 -4.15 -4.51
CA GLU A 19 -17.67 -4.60 -3.64
C GLU A 19 -16.28 -4.26 -4.20
N LEU A 20 -16.04 -4.54 -5.49
CA LEU A 20 -14.78 -4.24 -6.16
C LEU A 20 -14.45 -2.75 -6.06
N ALA A 21 -15.41 -1.87 -6.32
CA ALA A 21 -15.21 -0.42 -6.21
C ALA A 21 -14.82 -0.02 -4.77
N ARG A 22 -15.48 -0.60 -3.76
CA ARG A 22 -15.16 -0.37 -2.35
C ARG A 22 -13.74 -0.84 -2.02
N CYS A 23 -13.36 -2.03 -2.49
CA CYS A 23 -12.03 -2.58 -2.30
C CYS A 23 -10.93 -1.73 -2.97
N VAL A 24 -11.15 -1.28 -4.21
CA VAL A 24 -10.20 -0.45 -4.96
C VAL A 24 -10.00 0.91 -4.30
N ILE A 25 -11.07 1.56 -3.85
CA ILE A 25 -10.98 2.84 -3.10
C ILE A 25 -10.25 2.61 -1.76
N CYS A 26 -10.51 1.50 -1.10
CA CYS A 26 -9.83 1.14 0.14
C CYS A 26 -8.33 0.93 -0.08
N GLU A 27 -7.92 0.17 -1.11
CA GLU A 27 -6.51 0.01 -1.48
C GLU A 27 -5.84 1.35 -1.80
N PHE A 28 -6.53 2.25 -2.51
CA PHE A 28 -6.02 3.60 -2.76
C PHE A 28 -5.73 4.32 -1.45
N CYS A 29 -6.70 4.40 -0.54
CA CYS A 29 -6.55 5.12 0.72
C CYS A 29 -5.46 4.50 1.60
N CYS A 30 -5.41 3.17 1.72
CA CYS A 30 -4.40 2.47 2.51
C CYS A 30 -3.00 2.68 1.96
N THR A 31 -2.81 2.51 0.66
CA THR A 31 -1.51 2.71 0.00
C THR A 31 -1.08 4.17 0.09
N PHE A 32 -2.02 5.10 -0.09
CA PHE A 32 -1.76 6.54 0.04
C PHE A 32 -1.27 6.87 1.45
N LEU A 33 -1.99 6.43 2.49
CA LEU A 33 -1.62 6.68 3.88
C LEU A 33 -0.24 6.10 4.21
N PHE A 34 -0.02 4.83 3.82
CA PHE A 34 1.25 4.13 4.03
C PHE A 34 2.43 4.90 3.45
N MET A 35 2.33 5.24 2.16
CA MET A 35 3.41 5.91 1.43
C MET A 35 3.57 7.36 1.86
N TYR A 36 2.48 8.10 2.12
CA TYR A 36 2.57 9.50 2.54
C TYR A 36 3.31 9.65 3.86
N ILE A 37 3.00 8.82 4.86
CA ILE A 37 3.71 8.83 6.14
C ILE A 37 5.17 8.36 5.93
N GLY A 38 5.41 7.33 5.11
CA GLY A 38 6.76 6.87 4.80
C GLY A 38 7.65 7.96 4.18
N PHE A 39 7.10 8.72 3.22
CA PHE A 39 7.79 9.88 2.64
C PHE A 39 8.01 11.00 3.66
N CYS A 40 7.06 11.26 4.56
CA CYS A 40 7.25 12.22 5.65
C CYS A 40 8.40 11.80 6.60
N VAL A 41 8.50 10.51 6.93
CA VAL A 41 9.57 9.96 7.76
C VAL A 41 10.92 10.18 7.06
N ASN A 42 11.02 9.83 5.77
CA ASN A 42 12.23 10.04 4.99
C ASN A 42 12.60 11.51 4.85
N ALA A 43 11.62 12.39 4.61
CA ALA A 43 11.83 13.83 4.49
C ALA A 43 12.40 14.40 5.80
N ASN A 44 11.83 14.03 6.95
CA ASN A 44 12.38 14.45 8.25
C ASN A 44 13.80 13.93 8.47
N ALA A 45 14.11 12.71 8.03
CA ALA A 45 15.45 12.13 8.16
C ALA A 45 16.49 12.88 7.33
N VAL A 46 16.18 13.13 6.06
CA VAL A 46 17.10 13.81 5.13
C VAL A 46 17.28 15.28 5.50
N LEU A 47 16.19 16.01 5.77
CA LEU A 47 16.23 17.47 5.90
C LEU A 47 16.84 17.94 7.23
N THR A 48 16.77 17.14 8.31
CA THR A 48 17.18 17.58 9.65
C THR A 48 18.70 17.59 9.87
N ARG A 49 19.50 16.90 9.03
CA ARG A 49 20.98 16.76 9.15
C ARG A 49 21.50 16.34 10.54
N LYS A 50 20.64 15.84 11.43
CA LYS A 50 21.00 15.46 12.81
C LYS A 50 21.03 13.93 12.96
N PRO A 51 21.86 13.41 13.88
CA PRO A 51 21.78 12.02 14.34
C PRO A 51 20.48 11.71 15.11
N ALA A 52 19.59 12.69 15.33
CA ALA A 52 18.29 12.50 15.99
C ALA A 52 17.26 11.72 15.13
N ASN A 53 17.58 11.46 13.86
CA ASN A 53 16.89 10.47 13.03
C ASN A 53 17.80 9.24 12.90
N ASP A 54 17.92 8.51 14.00
CA ASP A 54 18.60 7.21 14.01
C ASP A 54 17.86 6.26 13.06
N TYR A 55 18.58 5.27 12.51
CA TYR A 55 17.99 4.24 11.65
C TYR A 55 16.77 3.60 12.31
N PHE A 56 16.81 3.46 13.64
CA PHE A 56 15.67 3.00 14.43
C PHE A 56 14.40 3.85 14.20
N THR A 57 14.48 5.17 14.25
CA THR A 57 13.32 6.07 14.10
C THR A 57 12.72 5.95 12.70
N ILE A 58 13.55 5.82 11.67
CA ILE A 58 13.11 5.61 10.29
C ILE A 58 12.36 4.28 10.19
N HIS A 59 12.97 3.18 10.63
CA HIS A 59 12.37 1.85 10.56
C HIS A 59 11.08 1.76 11.40
N PHE A 60 11.07 2.34 12.61
CA PHE A 60 9.89 2.38 13.46
C PHE A 60 8.76 3.21 12.83
N GLY A 61 9.08 4.36 12.23
CA GLY A 61 8.09 5.18 11.52
C GLY A 61 7.46 4.45 10.34
N TRP A 62 8.26 3.75 9.54
CA TRP A 62 7.75 2.91 8.44
C TRP A 62 6.89 1.74 8.94
N ALA A 63 7.30 1.06 10.02
CA ALA A 63 6.53 -0.04 10.62
C ALA A 63 5.17 0.44 11.17
N MET A 64 5.14 1.58 11.87
CA MET A 64 3.89 2.17 12.36
C MET A 64 2.98 2.62 11.21
N SER A 65 3.55 3.20 10.15
CA SER A 65 2.80 3.57 8.95
C SER A 65 2.12 2.35 8.33
N LEU A 66 2.86 1.27 8.14
CA LEU A 66 2.35 0.00 7.63
C LEU A 66 1.22 -0.55 8.51
N PHE A 67 1.43 -0.57 9.84
CA PHE A 67 0.44 -1.03 10.80
C PHE A 67 -0.88 -0.26 10.67
N PHE A 68 -0.85 1.07 10.68
CA PHE A 68 -2.08 1.87 10.56
C PHE A 68 -2.77 1.71 9.20
N ALA A 69 -2.00 1.65 8.11
CA ALA A 69 -2.55 1.44 6.77
C ALA A 69 -3.28 0.10 6.66
N VAL A 70 -2.69 -0.98 7.19
CA VAL A 70 -3.32 -2.31 7.22
C VAL A 70 -4.58 -2.29 8.07
N GLN A 71 -4.52 -1.76 9.29
CA GLN A 71 -5.68 -1.70 10.19
C GLN A 71 -6.85 -0.91 9.60
N MET A 72 -6.57 0.12 8.78
CA MET A 72 -7.61 0.90 8.12
C MET A 72 -8.40 0.10 7.08
N GLY A 73 -7.75 -0.80 6.35
CA GLY A 73 -8.35 -1.49 5.18
C GLY A 73 -8.54 -2.99 5.31
N PHE A 74 -8.05 -3.62 6.38
CA PHE A 74 -7.96 -5.07 6.53
C PHE A 74 -9.28 -5.79 6.21
N ARG A 75 -10.39 -5.35 6.81
CA ARG A 75 -11.71 -5.98 6.62
C ARG A 75 -12.39 -5.66 5.29
N THR A 76 -11.88 -4.71 4.51
CA THR A 76 -12.54 -4.22 3.30
C THR A 76 -11.83 -4.70 2.04
N SER A 77 -10.52 -4.48 1.92
CA SER A 77 -9.74 -4.89 0.74
C SER A 77 -8.70 -5.97 1.04
N GLY A 78 -8.49 -6.29 2.32
CA GLY A 78 -7.30 -7.02 2.80
C GLY A 78 -6.11 -6.08 3.06
N SER A 79 -6.17 -4.83 2.60
CA SER A 79 -5.08 -3.85 2.63
C SER A 79 -3.75 -4.42 2.11
N LEU A 80 -3.75 -4.89 0.87
CA LEU A 80 -2.57 -5.50 0.26
C LEU A 80 -1.46 -4.50 0.00
N ILE A 81 -1.81 -3.25 -0.39
CA ILE A 81 -0.99 -2.03 -0.49
C ILE A 81 0.31 -2.12 -1.32
N ASN A 82 0.60 -3.29 -1.85
CA ASN A 82 1.85 -3.66 -2.48
C ASN A 82 1.55 -4.55 -3.70
N PRO A 83 2.03 -4.18 -4.89
CA PRO A 83 1.86 -4.99 -6.09
C PRO A 83 2.44 -6.40 -5.99
N ALA A 84 3.57 -6.59 -5.30
CA ALA A 84 4.18 -7.91 -5.11
C ALA A 84 3.33 -8.81 -4.19
N ILE A 85 2.74 -8.25 -3.14
CA ILE A 85 1.79 -8.96 -2.27
C ILE A 85 0.51 -9.29 -3.05
N SER A 86 0.03 -8.35 -3.87
CA SER A 86 -1.14 -8.58 -4.74
C SER A 86 -0.89 -9.69 -5.74
N LEU A 87 0.30 -9.74 -6.34
CA LEU A 87 0.73 -10.83 -7.23
C LEU A 87 0.83 -12.16 -6.49
N PHE A 88 1.38 -12.17 -5.28
CA PHE A 88 1.46 -13.36 -4.45
C PHE A 88 0.05 -13.90 -4.11
N MET A 89 -0.84 -13.03 -3.63
CA MET A 89 -2.23 -13.39 -3.33
C MET A 89 -2.98 -13.90 -4.55
N PHE A 90 -2.73 -13.32 -5.73
CA PHE A 90 -3.29 -13.81 -6.98
C PHE A 90 -2.74 -15.19 -7.36
N SER A 91 -1.43 -15.40 -7.25
CA SER A 91 -0.76 -16.65 -7.61
C SER A 91 -1.21 -17.84 -6.76
N PHE A 92 -1.54 -17.59 -5.49
CA PHE A 92 -2.07 -18.61 -4.57
C PHE A 92 -3.61 -18.72 -4.58
N GLY A 93 -4.31 -17.96 -5.43
CA GLY A 93 -5.76 -18.02 -5.57
C GLY A 93 -6.57 -17.32 -4.47
N HIS A 94 -5.94 -16.50 -3.64
CA HIS A 94 -6.61 -15.73 -2.58
C HIS A 94 -7.34 -14.49 -3.10
N ILE A 95 -6.98 -13.97 -4.28
CA ILE A 95 -7.73 -12.92 -4.97
C ILE A 95 -7.98 -13.29 -6.43
N GLY A 96 -9.14 -12.89 -6.95
CA GLY A 96 -9.48 -13.08 -8.37
C GLY A 96 -8.70 -12.16 -9.31
N PHE A 97 -8.57 -12.57 -10.57
CA PHE A 97 -7.85 -11.83 -11.62
C PHE A 97 -8.30 -10.37 -11.75
N VAL A 98 -9.61 -10.11 -11.71
CA VAL A 98 -10.17 -8.76 -11.83
C VAL A 98 -9.73 -7.86 -10.66
N LYS A 99 -9.73 -8.38 -9.43
CA LYS A 99 -9.24 -7.61 -8.26
C LYS A 99 -7.76 -7.29 -8.42
N PHE A 100 -6.95 -8.28 -8.83
CA PHE A 100 -5.50 -8.08 -9.07
C PHE A 100 -5.20 -6.98 -10.07
N ILE A 101 -5.80 -7.02 -11.27
CA ILE A 101 -5.56 -6.01 -12.31
C ILE A 101 -6.06 -4.61 -11.95
N CYS A 102 -7.01 -4.50 -11.00
CA CYS A 102 -7.45 -3.21 -10.47
C CYS A 102 -6.57 -2.73 -9.31
N TYR A 103 -6.08 -3.63 -8.46
CA TYR A 103 -5.27 -3.31 -7.28
C TYR A 103 -3.90 -2.74 -7.66
N VAL A 104 -3.22 -3.34 -8.64
CA VAL A 104 -1.87 -2.91 -8.99
C VAL A 104 -1.83 -1.45 -9.50
N PRO A 105 -2.64 -1.03 -10.49
CA PRO A 105 -2.64 0.35 -10.96
C PRO A 105 -3.10 1.34 -9.88
N ILE A 106 -4.06 0.96 -9.04
CA ILE A 106 -4.56 1.88 -8.00
C ILE A 106 -3.52 2.08 -6.88
N GLN A 107 -2.74 1.05 -6.55
CA GLN A 107 -1.62 1.16 -5.62
C GLN A 107 -0.55 2.12 -6.18
N PHE A 108 -0.16 1.98 -7.45
CA PHE A 108 0.76 2.94 -8.09
C PHE A 108 0.23 4.37 -8.09
N LEU A 109 -1.05 4.57 -8.44
CA LEU A 109 -1.67 5.89 -8.44
C LEU A 109 -1.68 6.51 -7.03
N ALA A 110 -1.99 5.71 -6.01
CA ALA A 110 -1.98 6.15 -4.62
C ALA A 110 -0.58 6.56 -4.16
N THR A 111 0.44 5.76 -4.46
CA THR A 111 1.84 6.08 -4.16
C THR A 111 2.29 7.36 -4.85
N PHE A 112 1.92 7.55 -6.12
CA PHE A 112 2.23 8.76 -6.88
C PHE A 112 1.60 10.01 -6.23
N CYS A 113 0.31 9.95 -5.90
CA CYS A 113 -0.38 11.04 -5.22
C CYS A 113 0.23 11.32 -3.83
N ALA A 114 0.61 10.28 -3.08
CA ALA A 114 1.27 10.42 -1.79
C ALA A 114 2.62 11.13 -1.91
N ALA A 115 3.42 10.79 -2.93
CA ALA A 115 4.70 11.45 -3.20
C ALA A 115 4.50 12.92 -3.56
N ALA A 116 3.52 13.23 -4.43
CA ALA A 116 3.21 14.60 -4.81
C ALA A 116 2.77 15.45 -3.60
N ILE A 117 1.90 14.92 -2.74
CA ILE A 117 1.45 15.63 -1.54
C ILE A 117 2.60 15.79 -0.55
N ALA A 118 3.41 14.76 -0.30
CA ALA A 118 4.58 14.87 0.57
C ALA A 118 5.60 15.90 0.03
N PHE A 119 5.83 15.95 -1.28
CA PHE A 119 6.67 16.98 -1.89
C PHE A 119 6.15 18.39 -1.63
N LEU A 120 4.84 18.60 -1.78
CA LEU A 120 4.21 19.89 -1.48
C LEU A 120 4.31 20.24 0.01
N THR A 121 4.10 19.26 0.90
CA THR A 121 4.20 19.45 2.35
C THR A 121 5.60 19.90 2.79
N TYR A 122 6.65 19.35 2.16
CA TYR A 122 8.04 19.66 2.50
C TYR A 122 8.70 20.60 1.50
N TYR A 123 7.95 21.29 0.63
CA TYR A 123 8.49 22.07 -0.48
C TYR A 123 9.54 23.10 -0.03
N ASP A 124 9.21 23.90 0.97
CA ASP A 124 10.12 24.92 1.51
C ASP A 124 11.34 24.30 2.18
N GLY A 125 11.15 23.19 2.90
CA GLY A 125 12.24 22.45 3.55
C GLY A 125 13.21 21.85 2.55
N ILE A 126 12.70 21.25 1.47
CA ILE A 126 13.48 20.71 0.37
C ILE A 126 14.26 21.83 -0.33
N ASN A 127 13.59 22.95 -0.67
CA ASN A 127 14.24 24.11 -1.29
C ASN A 127 15.34 24.71 -0.41
N ALA A 128 15.10 24.83 0.90
CA ALA A 128 16.10 25.32 1.84
C ALA A 128 17.31 24.37 1.96
N PHE A 129 17.09 23.06 1.82
CA PHE A 129 18.13 22.05 1.95
C PHE A 129 18.99 21.90 0.69
N ASP A 130 18.38 21.87 -0.49
CA ASP A 130 19.08 21.63 -1.77
C ASP A 130 19.31 22.90 -2.62
N GLY A 131 18.84 24.06 -2.13
CA GLY A 131 19.01 25.34 -2.81
C GLY A 131 18.15 25.48 -4.07
N GLY A 132 17.09 24.69 -4.21
CA GLY A 132 16.24 24.68 -5.41
C GLY A 132 16.70 23.69 -6.48
N ILE A 133 17.85 23.03 -6.30
CA ILE A 133 18.42 22.10 -7.29
C ILE A 133 18.10 20.67 -6.86
N ARG A 134 17.20 20.02 -7.60
CA ARG A 134 16.81 18.62 -7.35
C ARG A 134 17.93 17.68 -7.78
N GLN A 135 18.51 16.95 -6.82
CA GLN A 135 19.65 16.05 -7.05
C GLN A 135 19.32 14.62 -6.59
N VAL A 136 19.86 13.64 -7.33
CA VAL A 136 19.75 12.21 -7.00
C VAL A 136 20.90 11.73 -6.12
N TYR A 137 22.11 12.22 -6.39
CA TYR A 137 23.33 11.87 -5.68
C TYR A 137 24.04 13.14 -5.19
N GLY A 138 24.89 12.99 -4.18
CA GLY A 138 25.66 14.08 -3.59
C GLY A 138 25.19 14.47 -2.17
N PRO A 139 25.86 15.45 -1.54
CA PRO A 139 25.62 15.82 -0.14
C PRO A 139 24.25 16.46 0.10
N ASN A 140 23.63 17.02 -0.95
CA ASN A 140 22.32 17.65 -0.89
C ASN A 140 21.27 16.86 -1.69
N ALA A 141 21.47 15.56 -1.90
CA ALA A 141 20.51 14.73 -2.62
C ALA A 141 19.17 14.63 -1.88
N THR A 142 18.07 14.86 -2.61
CA THR A 142 16.70 14.85 -2.06
C THR A 142 15.82 13.79 -2.72
N ALA A 143 16.25 13.18 -3.82
CA ALA A 143 15.49 12.13 -4.49
C ALA A 143 15.25 10.89 -3.59
N GLY A 144 16.20 10.60 -2.69
CA GLY A 144 16.11 9.52 -1.71
C GLY A 144 14.93 9.61 -0.75
N ILE A 145 14.25 10.77 -0.67
CA ILE A 145 13.01 10.92 0.10
C ILE A 145 11.90 10.06 -0.51
N PHE A 146 11.82 9.99 -1.84
CA PHE A 146 10.69 9.42 -2.58
C PHE A 146 10.99 8.05 -3.22
N GLY A 147 12.27 7.70 -3.36
CA GLY A 147 12.68 6.44 -3.98
C GLY A 147 13.98 5.91 -3.38
N THR A 148 14.19 4.61 -3.50
CA THR A 148 15.43 3.96 -3.07
C THR A 148 16.45 4.00 -4.20
N TYR A 149 17.70 4.32 -3.86
CA TYR A 149 18.82 4.34 -4.78
C TYR A 149 19.94 3.44 -4.24
N PRO A 150 20.54 2.59 -5.09
CA PRO A 150 21.60 1.69 -4.66
C PRO A 150 22.82 2.49 -4.20
N ARG A 151 23.57 1.91 -3.26
CA ARG A 151 24.87 2.44 -2.82
C ARG A 151 25.94 2.10 -3.87
N ASP A 152 27.00 2.89 -3.92
CA ASP A 152 28.06 2.78 -4.94
C ASP A 152 28.74 1.40 -4.97
N TYR A 153 28.76 0.68 -3.84
CA TYR A 153 29.35 -0.65 -3.74
C TYR A 153 28.41 -1.79 -4.19
N LEU A 154 27.12 -1.52 -4.39
CA LEU A 154 26.10 -2.55 -4.65
C LEU A 154 25.96 -2.80 -6.15
N SER A 155 26.28 -4.02 -6.58
CA SER A 155 26.06 -4.43 -7.97
C SER A 155 24.58 -4.61 -8.29
N VAL A 156 24.20 -4.50 -9.57
CA VAL A 156 22.81 -4.72 -10.00
C VAL A 156 22.33 -6.13 -9.65
N GLY A 157 23.18 -7.14 -9.85
CA GLY A 157 22.85 -8.53 -9.47
C GLY A 157 22.66 -8.67 -7.96
N GLY A 158 23.50 -8.04 -7.14
CA GLY A 158 23.34 -8.01 -5.68
C GLY A 158 22.05 -7.31 -5.25
N ALA A 159 21.71 -6.19 -5.88
CA ALA A 159 20.47 -5.46 -5.61
C ALA A 159 19.22 -6.28 -5.95
N ILE A 160 19.23 -7.02 -7.08
CA ILE A 160 18.11 -7.91 -7.43
C ILE A 160 17.94 -9.00 -6.37
N TRP A 161 19.04 -9.65 -5.96
CA TRP A 161 18.99 -10.69 -4.93
C TRP A 161 18.49 -10.17 -3.58
N ASP A 162 18.98 -9.00 -3.17
CA ASP A 162 18.54 -8.31 -1.95
C ASP A 162 17.02 -8.06 -1.96
N GLN A 163 16.50 -7.46 -3.02
CA GLN A 163 15.08 -7.13 -3.14
C GLN A 163 14.18 -8.38 -3.20
N VAL A 164 14.64 -9.46 -3.84
CA VAL A 164 13.92 -10.74 -3.85
C VAL A 164 13.83 -11.32 -2.45
N ILE A 165 14.95 -11.43 -1.72
CA ILE A 165 14.98 -12.01 -0.38
C ILE A 165 14.12 -11.18 0.57
N GLN A 166 14.24 -9.85 0.53
CA GLN A 166 13.48 -8.97 1.41
C GLN A 166 11.98 -9.00 1.13
N THR A 167 11.59 -9.09 -0.15
CA THR A 167 10.17 -9.26 -0.52
C THR A 167 9.64 -10.61 -0.03
N CYS A 168 10.40 -11.70 -0.19
CA CYS A 168 10.01 -13.01 0.30
C CYS A 168 9.83 -13.04 1.84
N ALA A 169 10.72 -12.39 2.59
CA ALA A 169 10.60 -12.31 4.04
C ALA A 169 9.31 -11.59 4.48
N ASN A 170 8.92 -10.52 3.77
CA ASN A 170 7.66 -9.83 4.02
C ASN A 170 6.43 -10.71 3.71
N LEU A 171 6.56 -11.66 2.77
CA LEU A 171 5.48 -12.58 2.39
C LEU A 171 5.28 -13.72 3.38
N GLU A 172 6.29 -14.09 4.18
CA GLU A 172 6.18 -15.20 5.15
C GLU A 172 5.01 -14.99 6.14
N ILE A 173 4.73 -13.74 6.50
CA ILE A 173 3.61 -13.37 7.37
C ILE A 173 2.27 -13.88 6.79
N PHE A 174 2.11 -13.82 5.47
CA PHE A 174 0.88 -14.23 4.78
C PHE A 174 0.78 -15.75 4.57
N ILE A 175 1.89 -16.48 4.70
CA ILE A 175 1.93 -17.95 4.58
C ILE A 175 1.46 -18.62 5.88
N LYS A 176 1.77 -18.03 7.04
CA LYS A 176 1.40 -18.60 8.34
C LYS A 176 -0.08 -18.39 8.70
N GLU A 177 -0.67 -17.27 8.31
CA GLU A 177 -2.10 -16.97 8.49
C GLU A 177 -2.62 -16.19 7.27
N PRO A 178 -3.19 -16.84 6.25
CA PRO A 178 -3.74 -16.11 5.11
C PRO A 178 -4.87 -15.20 5.60
N PRO A 179 -4.92 -13.92 5.20
CA PRO A 179 -6.02 -13.05 5.58
C PRO A 179 -7.31 -13.67 5.06
N GLU A 180 -8.32 -13.82 5.93
CA GLU A 180 -9.68 -14.18 5.52
C GLU A 180 -10.24 -13.06 4.64
N VAL A 181 -9.91 -13.11 3.35
CA VAL A 181 -10.56 -12.28 2.33
C VAL A 181 -11.99 -12.81 2.23
N PRO A 182 -13.04 -11.99 2.45
CA PRO A 182 -14.41 -12.46 2.39
C PRO A 182 -14.68 -13.18 1.07
N THR A 183 -14.91 -14.50 1.16
CA THR A 183 -15.01 -15.44 0.03
C THR A 183 -16.32 -15.31 -0.75
N GLU A 184 -17.22 -14.42 -0.33
CA GLU A 184 -18.58 -14.29 -0.91
C GLU A 184 -18.62 -13.85 -2.38
N ALA A 185 -17.47 -13.55 -3.00
CA ALA A 185 -17.37 -13.19 -4.42
C ALA A 185 -16.93 -14.34 -5.35
N PHE A 186 -16.69 -15.55 -4.85
CA PHE A 186 -16.21 -16.68 -5.68
C PHE A 186 -17.30 -17.70 -6.07
N GLU A 187 -18.51 -17.60 -5.54
CA GLU A 187 -19.65 -18.36 -6.08
C GLU A 187 -20.28 -17.59 -7.25
N LEU A 188 -19.68 -17.76 -8.42
CA LEU A 188 -20.47 -17.77 -9.65
C LEU A 188 -21.53 -18.87 -9.49
N HIS A 189 -22.74 -18.44 -9.12
CA HIS A 189 -24.02 -19.14 -9.20
C HIS A 189 -23.90 -20.57 -9.79
N PRO A 190 -24.01 -21.65 -8.98
CA PRO A 190 -24.05 -23.01 -9.50
C PRO A 190 -25.45 -23.26 -10.09
N ALA A 191 -25.74 -22.66 -11.24
CA ALA A 191 -27.00 -22.86 -11.98
C ALA A 191 -26.81 -23.43 -13.38
N LEU A 192 -25.62 -23.96 -13.70
CA LEU A 192 -25.42 -24.68 -14.97
C LEU A 192 -24.70 -26.01 -14.74
N GLY A 193 -25.51 -27.05 -14.62
CA GLY A 193 -25.14 -28.42 -14.98
C GLY A 193 -24.76 -29.33 -13.81
N GLN A 194 -25.73 -30.01 -13.20
CA GLN A 194 -25.97 -31.44 -13.46
C GLN A 194 -27.21 -31.96 -12.69
N SER A 195 -27.92 -32.86 -13.38
CA SER A 195 -29.27 -33.43 -13.21
C SER A 195 -29.63 -34.10 -11.86
N PRO A 196 -30.94 -34.28 -11.57
CA PRO A 196 -31.41 -34.89 -10.33
C PRO A 196 -31.17 -36.41 -10.33
N LYS A 197 -30.77 -36.96 -9.18
CA LYS A 197 -30.93 -38.38 -8.90
C LYS A 197 -31.59 -38.56 -7.54
N TYR A 198 -32.82 -39.08 -7.58
CA TYR A 198 -33.49 -39.89 -6.55
C TYR A 198 -32.47 -40.83 -5.88
N THR A 199 -32.45 -41.02 -4.57
CA THR A 199 -33.47 -41.51 -3.61
C THR A 199 -33.11 -41.07 -2.21
#